data_AF-A0A067DBG4-F1
#
_entry.id   AF-A0A067DBG4-F1
#
_cell.length_a   1.000
_cell.length_b   1.000
_cell.length_c   1.000
_cell.angle_alpha   90.00
_cell.angle_beta   90.00
_cell.angle_gamma   90.00
#
_symmetry.space_group_name_H-M   'P 1'
#
loop_
_entity.id
_entity.type
_entity.pdbx_description
1 polymer ?
#
loop_
_entity_poly.entity_id
_entity_poly.type
_entity_poly.pdbx_seq_one_letter_code
_entity_poly.pdbx_strand_id
1 'polypeptide(L)'
;MRSILRKFKNKEDRENAVNINSKTENMMRNGASVLKELIASSNGKYNPYRIFSAQELKLATNNYDQKNVITEDWGCILYKGFWQERLISVMRFRESNRDGHGSCINNIVYAAQMSHDHILKLIGCCLETPIPILAFESVEYGNLRDRILSASQPQTEPLLMKHRLKIAMDIAHALAYLHFGFPRPIVYRDFKTAHILFNEENVAKMFDFSLSISIPEGGTSGAKCLKSERTEICCVRENKA
;
A
#
# COMPACT_ATOMS: atom_id res chain seq x y z
N MET A 1 37.68 -22.39 -28.99
CA MET A 1 36.26 -22.50 -28.56
C MET A 1 36.08 -22.78 -27.06
N ARG A 2 36.75 -23.79 -26.47
CA ARG A 2 36.59 -24.15 -25.03
C ARG A 2 36.98 -23.06 -24.01
N SER A 3 37.99 -22.22 -24.27
CA SER A 3 38.40 -21.17 -23.31
C SER A 3 37.43 -19.98 -23.28
N ILE A 4 36.78 -19.69 -24.40
CA ILE A 4 35.78 -18.62 -24.53
C ILE A 4 34.51 -19.01 -23.77
N LEU A 5 34.02 -20.24 -23.95
CA LEU A 5 32.86 -20.78 -23.21
C LEU A 5 33.08 -20.80 -21.69
N ARG A 6 34.30 -21.11 -21.23
CA ARG A 6 34.64 -21.02 -19.78
C ARG A 6 34.62 -19.59 -19.25
N LYS A 7 35.07 -18.61 -20.04
CA LYS A 7 35.01 -17.18 -19.65
C LYS A 7 33.58 -16.67 -19.56
N PHE A 8 32.70 -17.07 -20.48
CA PHE A 8 31.27 -16.71 -20.43
C PHE A 8 30.58 -17.31 -19.19
N LYS A 9 30.78 -18.60 -18.92
CA LYS A 9 30.22 -19.26 -17.73
C LYS A 9 30.67 -18.60 -16.42
N ASN A 10 31.97 -18.31 -16.29
CA ASN A 10 32.50 -17.62 -15.10
C ASN A 10 31.97 -16.18 -14.93
N LYS A 11 31.59 -15.51 -16.02
CA LYS A 11 30.99 -14.17 -15.96
C LYS A 11 29.55 -14.25 -15.47
N GLU A 12 28.78 -15.17 -16.02
CA GLU A 12 27.39 -15.45 -15.62
C GLU A 12 27.30 -15.89 -14.15
N ASP A 13 28.18 -16.79 -13.71
CA ASP A 13 28.25 -17.25 -12.31
C ASP A 13 28.55 -16.08 -11.35
N ARG A 14 29.42 -15.14 -11.75
CA ARG A 14 29.74 -13.94 -10.96
C ARG A 14 28.58 -12.95 -10.91
N GLU A 15 27.92 -12.68 -12.04
CA GLU A 15 26.75 -11.80 -12.10
C GLU A 15 25.60 -12.36 -11.25
N ASN A 16 25.40 -13.69 -11.29
CA ASN A 16 24.43 -14.39 -10.45
C ASN A 16 24.76 -14.25 -8.96
N ALA A 17 26.02 -14.45 -8.57
CA ALA A 17 26.45 -14.31 -7.17
C ALA A 17 26.27 -12.88 -6.63
N VAL A 18 26.60 -11.85 -7.43
CA VAL A 18 26.41 -10.44 -7.06
C VAL A 18 24.91 -10.12 -6.89
N ASN A 19 24.07 -10.62 -7.80
CA ASN A 19 22.62 -10.43 -7.73
C ASN A 19 22.01 -11.09 -6.49
N ILE A 20 22.43 -12.32 -6.15
CA ILE A 20 22.00 -13.03 -4.93
C ILE A 20 22.41 -12.25 -3.68
N ASN A 21 23.65 -11.75 -3.64
CA ASN A 21 24.13 -10.99 -2.50
C ASN A 21 23.31 -9.70 -2.30
N SER A 22 23.06 -8.94 -3.39
CA SER A 22 22.25 -7.72 -3.34
C SER A 22 20.80 -7.97 -2.89
N LYS A 23 20.17 -9.05 -3.37
CA LYS A 23 18.83 -9.46 -2.93
C LYS A 23 18.78 -9.77 -1.43
N THR A 24 19.78 -10.49 -0.94
CA THR A 24 19.90 -10.85 0.48
C THR A 24 20.11 -9.62 1.36
N GLU A 25 20.97 -8.71 0.94
CA GLU A 25 21.20 -7.42 1.62
C GLU A 25 19.91 -6.58 1.69
N ASN A 26 19.16 -6.48 0.59
CA ASN A 26 17.87 -5.79 0.56
C ASN A 26 16.86 -6.46 1.50
N MET A 27 16.74 -7.78 1.46
CA MET A 27 15.83 -8.53 2.32
C MET A 27 16.12 -8.28 3.80
N MET A 28 17.39 -8.33 4.21
CA MET A 28 17.80 -8.08 5.59
C MET A 28 17.54 -6.62 6.00
N ARG A 29 17.94 -5.65 5.18
CA ARG A 29 17.73 -4.22 5.45
C ARG A 29 16.25 -3.88 5.57
N ASN A 30 15.45 -4.28 4.59
CA ASN A 30 14.02 -4.00 4.54
C ASN A 30 13.28 -4.73 5.66
N GLY A 31 13.60 -6.01 5.90
CA GLY A 31 13.02 -6.78 7.00
C GLY A 31 13.31 -6.16 8.36
N ALA A 32 14.54 -5.69 8.60
CA ALA A 32 14.89 -4.98 9.82
C ALA A 32 14.09 -3.67 9.99
N SER A 33 13.92 -2.89 8.92
CA SER A 33 13.08 -1.68 8.94
C SER A 33 11.61 -1.99 9.26
N VAL A 34 11.00 -2.97 8.59
CA VAL A 34 9.61 -3.38 8.85
C VAL A 34 9.44 -3.85 10.30
N LEU A 35 10.35 -4.70 10.78
CA LEU A 35 10.28 -5.23 12.14
C LEU A 35 10.39 -4.12 13.19
N LYS A 36 11.34 -3.19 13.02
CA LYS A 36 11.54 -2.06 13.93
C LYS A 36 10.27 -1.20 14.03
N GLU A 37 9.66 -0.86 12.89
CA GLU A 37 8.46 -0.02 12.83
C GLU A 37 7.19 -0.74 13.32
N LEU A 38 7.07 -2.05 13.09
CA LEU A 38 6.00 -2.87 13.67
C LEU A 38 6.09 -2.91 15.21
N ILE A 39 7.30 -3.07 15.76
CA ILE A 39 7.50 -3.02 17.22
C ILE A 39 7.10 -1.65 17.76
N ALA A 40 7.51 -0.57 17.08
CA ALA A 40 7.21 0.80 17.52
C ALA A 40 5.70 1.12 17.46
N SER A 41 5.01 0.72 16.40
CA SER A 41 3.60 1.09 16.16
C SER A 41 2.60 0.17 16.85
N SER A 42 2.85 -1.14 16.90
CA SER A 42 1.87 -2.15 17.33
C SER A 42 2.41 -3.19 18.33
N ASN A 43 3.56 -2.92 18.94
CA ASN A 43 4.29 -3.89 19.77
C ASN A 43 4.56 -5.22 19.02
N GLY A 44 4.78 -5.14 17.70
CA GLY A 44 5.08 -6.28 16.85
C GLY A 44 3.86 -7.10 16.43
N LYS A 45 2.63 -6.64 16.72
CA LYS A 45 1.39 -7.30 16.29
C LYS A 45 1.05 -6.93 14.85
N TYR A 46 0.78 -7.92 14.02
CA TYR A 46 0.34 -7.74 12.63
C TYR A 46 -0.47 -8.95 12.16
N ASN A 47 -1.29 -8.76 11.13
CA ASN A 47 -1.99 -9.81 10.43
C ASN A 47 -1.02 -10.55 9.50
N PRO A 48 -0.99 -11.89 9.50
CA PRO A 48 -0.08 -12.66 8.65
C PRO A 48 -0.22 -12.31 7.17
N TYR A 49 0.92 -12.11 6.52
CA TYR A 49 1.02 -11.84 5.08
C TYR A 49 2.19 -12.62 4.47
N ARG A 50 2.15 -12.86 3.16
CA ARG A 50 3.16 -13.64 2.43
C ARG A 50 4.40 -12.81 2.12
N ILE A 51 5.58 -13.44 2.16
CA ILE A 51 6.78 -12.89 1.52
C ILE A 51 6.87 -13.45 0.09
N PHE A 52 6.78 -12.56 -0.89
CA PHE A 52 6.96 -12.87 -2.31
C PHE A 52 8.41 -12.64 -2.73
N SER A 53 8.86 -13.41 -3.71
CA SER A 53 10.05 -13.08 -4.49
C SER A 53 9.75 -11.98 -5.52
N ALA A 54 10.78 -11.25 -5.95
CA ALA A 54 10.64 -10.26 -7.02
C ALA A 54 10.23 -10.93 -8.34
N GLN A 55 10.65 -12.19 -8.55
CA GLN A 55 10.30 -12.95 -9.74
C GLN A 55 8.81 -13.32 -9.77
N GLU A 56 8.23 -13.74 -8.65
CA GLU A 56 6.78 -14.02 -8.56
C GLU A 56 5.96 -12.78 -8.94
N LEU A 57 6.26 -11.62 -8.37
CA LEU A 57 5.50 -10.39 -8.65
C LEU A 57 5.75 -9.86 -10.07
N LYS A 58 6.97 -10.04 -10.59
CA LYS A 58 7.30 -9.71 -11.98
C LYS A 58 6.50 -10.57 -12.96
N LEU A 59 6.41 -11.88 -12.72
CA LEU A 59 5.61 -12.78 -13.56
C LEU A 59 4.11 -12.47 -13.43
N ALA A 60 3.62 -12.28 -12.21
CA ALA A 60 2.21 -12.01 -11.95
C ALA A 60 1.69 -10.77 -12.68
N THR A 61 2.54 -9.76 -12.88
CA THR A 61 2.18 -8.48 -13.50
C THR A 61 2.55 -8.40 -14.99
N ASN A 62 2.98 -9.50 -15.61
CA ASN A 62 3.54 -9.52 -16.96
C ASN A 62 4.68 -8.50 -17.13
N ASN A 63 5.67 -8.56 -16.24
CA ASN A 63 6.79 -7.63 -16.17
C ASN A 63 6.35 -6.16 -15.96
N TYR A 64 5.36 -5.93 -15.11
CA TYR A 64 4.83 -4.60 -14.81
C TYR A 64 4.36 -3.87 -16.08
N ASP A 65 3.66 -4.60 -16.96
CA ASP A 65 3.14 -4.08 -18.22
C ASP A 65 2.26 -2.84 -17.96
N GLN A 66 2.48 -1.77 -18.73
CA GLN A 66 1.71 -0.54 -18.62
C GLN A 66 0.22 -0.76 -18.90
N LYS A 67 -0.12 -1.79 -19.69
CA LYS A 67 -1.52 -2.20 -19.95
C LYS A 67 -2.23 -2.71 -18.69
N ASN A 68 -1.47 -3.14 -17.68
CA ASN A 68 -2.00 -3.64 -16.42
C ASN A 68 -2.07 -2.55 -15.34
N VAL A 69 -1.80 -1.28 -15.64
CA VAL A 69 -1.91 -0.21 -14.64
C VAL A 69 -3.37 0.02 -14.27
N ILE A 70 -3.66 -0.12 -12.98
CA ILE A 70 -4.97 0.16 -12.37
C ILE A 70 -5.06 1.65 -12.04
N THR A 71 -4.02 2.16 -11.38
CA THR A 71 -3.91 3.56 -11.03
C THR A 71 -2.46 3.95 -10.82
N GLU A 72 -2.20 5.23 -11.02
CA GLU A 72 -0.92 5.85 -10.84
C GLU A 72 -1.11 7.14 -10.03
N ASP A 73 -0.21 7.31 -9.06
CA ASP A 73 -0.03 8.54 -8.32
C ASP A 73 1.46 8.94 -8.31
N TRP A 74 1.76 10.16 -7.86
CA TRP A 74 3.09 10.77 -7.96
C TRP A 74 4.25 9.86 -7.52
N GLY A 75 4.05 9.06 -6.46
CA GLY A 75 5.09 8.22 -5.87
C GLY A 75 4.99 6.73 -6.18
N CYS A 76 3.87 6.24 -6.73
CA CYS A 76 3.59 4.81 -6.83
C CYS A 76 2.67 4.46 -8.00
N ILE A 77 2.76 3.21 -8.45
CA ILE A 77 1.93 2.63 -9.51
C ILE A 77 1.34 1.32 -8.97
N LEU A 78 0.03 1.15 -9.17
CA LEU A 78 -0.68 -0.08 -8.84
C LEU A 78 -1.00 -0.85 -10.12
N TYR A 79 -0.55 -2.10 -10.18
CA TYR A 79 -0.71 -3.00 -11.32
C TYR A 79 -1.71 -4.10 -11.00
N LYS A 80 -2.50 -4.51 -12.00
CA LYS A 80 -3.25 -5.76 -11.99
C LYS A 80 -2.26 -6.90 -12.18
N GLY A 81 -2.43 -7.96 -11.40
CA GLY A 81 -1.63 -9.16 -11.50
C GLY A 81 -2.46 -10.42 -11.37
N PHE A 82 -1.90 -11.53 -11.79
CA PHE A 82 -2.49 -12.86 -11.67
C PHE A 82 -1.45 -13.83 -11.11
N TRP A 83 -1.73 -14.41 -9.95
CA TRP A 83 -0.80 -15.28 -9.24
C TRP A 83 -1.56 -16.46 -8.63
N GLN A 84 -1.11 -17.69 -8.93
CA GLN A 84 -1.74 -18.94 -8.47
C GLN A 84 -3.27 -18.94 -8.66
N GLU A 85 -3.72 -18.69 -9.89
CA GLU A 85 -5.15 -18.68 -10.26
C GLU A 85 -5.99 -17.59 -9.59
N ARG A 86 -5.35 -16.61 -8.96
CA ARG A 86 -6.01 -15.51 -8.26
C ARG A 86 -5.56 -14.15 -8.79
N LEU A 87 -6.52 -13.24 -8.95
CA LEU A 87 -6.24 -11.84 -9.22
C LEU A 87 -5.67 -11.15 -7.98
N ILE A 88 -4.64 -10.34 -8.17
CA ILE A 88 -3.98 -9.55 -7.13
C ILE A 88 -3.70 -8.14 -7.63
N SER A 89 -3.46 -7.20 -6.71
CA SER A 89 -3.02 -5.84 -7.04
C SER A 89 -1.61 -5.63 -6.53
N VAL A 90 -0.67 -5.27 -7.40
CA VAL A 90 0.76 -5.14 -7.06
C VAL A 90 1.17 -3.67 -7.09
N MET A 91 1.57 -3.14 -5.95
CA MET A 91 2.00 -1.74 -5.82
C MET A 91 3.52 -1.64 -5.87
N ARG A 92 4.03 -0.76 -6.73
CA ARG A 92 5.44 -0.38 -6.79
C ARG A 92 5.61 1.12 -6.57
N PHE A 93 6.58 1.47 -5.73
CA PHE A 93 7.04 2.84 -5.59
C PHE A 93 8.07 3.18 -6.68
N ARG A 94 8.05 4.43 -7.15
CA ARG A 94 9.01 4.95 -8.13
C ARG A 94 10.37 5.16 -7.48
N GLU A 95 11.44 4.70 -8.12
CA GLU A 95 12.81 4.83 -7.60
C GLU A 95 13.30 6.28 -7.49
N SER A 96 12.72 7.20 -8.27
CA SER A 96 13.04 8.62 -8.23
C SER A 96 12.53 9.33 -6.97
N ASN A 97 11.68 8.69 -6.17
CA ASN A 97 11.14 9.28 -4.96
C ASN A 97 12.16 9.19 -3.82
N ARG A 98 12.72 10.33 -3.39
CA ARG A 98 13.73 10.42 -2.32
C ARG A 98 13.29 9.76 -1.00
N ASP A 99 11.99 9.69 -0.76
CA ASP A 99 11.40 9.04 0.43
C ASP A 99 10.60 7.77 0.11
N GLY A 100 10.82 7.17 -1.08
CA GLY A 100 10.08 5.99 -1.53
C GLY A 100 10.30 4.77 -0.63
N HIS A 101 11.49 4.61 -0.05
CA HIS A 101 11.78 3.51 0.87
C HIS A 101 11.00 3.66 2.20
N GLY A 102 11.10 4.80 2.87
CA GLY A 102 10.42 5.06 4.14
C GLY A 102 8.90 4.98 4.00
N SER A 103 8.36 5.64 2.96
CA SER A 103 6.93 5.57 2.60
C SER A 103 6.44 4.14 2.36
N CYS A 104 7.24 3.32 1.67
CA CYS A 104 6.90 1.93 1.41
C CYS A 104 6.91 1.07 2.68
N ILE A 105 7.95 1.20 3.52
CA ILE A 105 8.02 0.51 4.82
C ILE A 105 6.81 0.88 5.68
N ASN A 106 6.47 2.18 5.74
CA ASN A 106 5.33 2.66 6.51
C ASN A 106 4.01 2.07 6.00
N ASN A 107 3.83 2.00 4.68
CA ASN A 107 2.65 1.39 4.08
C ASN A 107 2.54 -0.11 4.41
N ILE A 108 3.65 -0.86 4.39
CA ILE A 108 3.66 -2.27 4.82
C ILE A 108 3.23 -2.39 6.29
N VAL A 109 3.84 -1.60 7.17
CA VAL A 109 3.63 -1.67 8.63
C VAL A 109 2.18 -1.41 9.00
N TYR A 110 1.57 -0.36 8.45
CA TYR A 110 0.18 -0.03 8.75
C TYR A 110 -0.79 -0.97 8.03
N ALA A 111 -0.59 -1.26 6.74
CA ALA A 111 -1.48 -2.17 6.01
C ALA A 111 -1.51 -3.58 6.63
N ALA A 112 -0.38 -4.06 7.16
CA ALA A 112 -0.31 -5.33 7.86
C ALA A 112 -1.13 -5.37 9.16
N GLN A 113 -1.45 -4.22 9.77
CA GLN A 113 -2.30 -4.16 10.96
C GLN A 113 -3.80 -4.16 10.63
N MET A 114 -4.17 -3.93 9.37
CA MET A 114 -5.57 -3.74 8.98
C MET A 114 -6.27 -5.06 8.67
N SER A 115 -7.49 -5.21 9.20
CA SER A 115 -8.44 -6.23 8.75
C SER A 115 -9.86 -5.66 8.81
N HIS A 116 -10.28 -4.98 7.75
CA HIS A 116 -11.57 -4.31 7.68
C HIS A 116 -12.11 -4.31 6.25
N ASP A 117 -13.43 -4.45 6.08
CA ASP A 117 -14.05 -4.64 4.76
C ASP A 117 -13.84 -3.46 3.81
N HIS A 118 -13.74 -2.25 4.36
CA HIS A 118 -13.53 -1.00 3.62
C HIS A 118 -12.06 -0.53 3.58
N ILE A 119 -11.11 -1.42 3.91
CA ILE A 119 -9.67 -1.20 3.73
C ILE A 119 -9.13 -2.29 2.80
N LEU A 120 -8.29 -1.91 1.84
CA LEU A 120 -7.69 -2.85 0.90
C LEU A 120 -6.71 -3.77 1.64
N LYS A 121 -6.99 -5.07 1.62
CA LYS A 121 -6.21 -6.06 2.37
C LYS A 121 -4.83 -6.31 1.77
N LEU A 122 -3.79 -6.14 2.57
CA LEU A 122 -2.44 -6.62 2.25
C LEU A 122 -2.42 -8.16 2.26
N ILE A 123 -1.98 -8.76 1.16
CA ILE A 123 -1.80 -10.22 1.07
C ILE A 123 -0.32 -10.61 1.17
N GLY A 124 0.60 -9.68 0.89
CA GLY A 124 2.03 -9.90 1.06
C GLY A 124 2.90 -8.77 0.55
N CYS A 125 4.21 -8.95 0.66
CA CYS A 125 5.20 -8.03 0.13
C CYS A 125 6.46 -8.77 -0.34
N CYS A 126 7.25 -8.12 -1.20
CA CYS A 126 8.57 -8.55 -1.59
C CYS A 126 9.60 -7.61 -0.96
N LEU A 127 10.54 -8.19 -0.21
CA LEU A 127 11.57 -7.46 0.52
C LEU A 127 12.95 -7.52 -0.14
N GLU A 128 13.15 -8.35 -1.18
CA GLU A 128 14.44 -8.55 -1.84
C GLU A 128 14.82 -7.45 -2.87
N THR A 129 14.03 -6.39 -2.97
CA THR A 129 14.24 -5.24 -3.88
C THR A 129 14.71 -3.99 -3.11
N PRO A 130 15.38 -3.01 -3.76
CA PRO A 130 15.83 -1.78 -3.09
C PRO A 130 14.70 -0.99 -2.41
N ILE A 131 13.55 -0.89 -3.06
CA ILE A 131 12.29 -0.47 -2.42
C ILE A 131 11.36 -1.67 -2.45
N PRO A 132 10.76 -2.09 -1.31
CA PRO A 132 9.84 -3.21 -1.29
C PRO A 132 8.67 -3.04 -2.25
N ILE A 133 8.07 -4.16 -2.63
CA ILE A 133 6.87 -4.21 -3.49
C ILE A 133 5.74 -4.80 -2.67
N LEU A 134 4.54 -4.21 -2.72
CA LEU A 134 3.39 -4.70 -1.97
C LEU A 134 2.43 -5.45 -2.89
N ALA A 135 1.77 -6.46 -2.35
CA ALA A 135 0.69 -7.18 -3.02
C ALA A 135 -0.57 -7.11 -2.15
N PHE A 136 -1.67 -6.73 -2.75
CA PHE A 136 -2.99 -6.59 -2.15
C PHE A 136 -4.00 -7.52 -2.83
N GLU A 137 -5.18 -7.65 -2.22
CA GLU A 137 -6.33 -8.25 -2.88
C GLU A 137 -6.70 -7.54 -4.20
N SER A 138 -7.49 -8.21 -5.05
CA SER A 138 -7.89 -7.68 -6.35
C SER A 138 -8.75 -6.42 -6.21
N VAL A 139 -8.54 -5.50 -7.15
CA VAL A 139 -9.44 -4.37 -7.39
C VAL A 139 -9.84 -4.38 -8.86
N GLU A 140 -11.08 -3.99 -9.15
CA GLU A 140 -11.64 -4.16 -10.49
C GLU A 140 -11.98 -2.82 -11.14
N TYR A 141 -12.54 -1.87 -10.40
CA TYR A 141 -13.08 -0.65 -11.01
C TYR A 141 -12.28 0.63 -10.76
N GLY A 142 -10.97 0.49 -10.56
CA GLY A 142 -10.06 1.61 -10.41
C GLY A 142 -10.34 2.46 -9.16
N ASN A 143 -9.97 3.75 -9.21
CA ASN A 143 -10.11 4.68 -8.10
C ASN A 143 -11.30 5.66 -8.26
N LEU A 144 -11.67 6.31 -7.17
CA LEU A 144 -12.77 7.27 -7.14
C LEU A 144 -12.46 8.57 -7.90
N ARG A 145 -11.20 9.03 -7.93
CA ARG A 145 -10.80 10.23 -8.69
C ARG A 145 -11.21 10.08 -10.15
N ASP A 146 -10.80 8.98 -10.77
CA ASP A 146 -11.00 8.74 -12.19
C ASP A 146 -12.48 8.48 -12.49
N ARG A 147 -13.23 7.84 -11.59
CA ARG A 147 -14.69 7.69 -11.70
C ARG A 147 -15.46 9.03 -11.62
N ILE A 148 -14.99 9.97 -10.80
CA ILE A 148 -15.58 11.31 -10.71
C ILE A 148 -15.24 12.12 -11.96
N LEU A 149 -14.00 12.05 -12.44
CA LEU A 149 -13.56 12.76 -13.65
C LEU A 149 -14.19 12.18 -14.91
N SER A 150 -14.31 10.84 -15.00
CA SER A 150 -14.91 10.17 -16.14
C SER A 150 -16.35 10.58 -16.30
N ALA A 151 -17.13 10.71 -15.22
CA ALA A 151 -18.53 11.20 -15.24
C ALA A 151 -18.73 12.59 -15.90
N SER A 152 -17.65 13.32 -16.19
CA SER A 152 -17.70 14.58 -16.96
C SER A 152 -17.62 14.35 -18.48
N GLN A 153 -17.42 13.11 -18.93
CA GLN A 153 -17.37 12.73 -20.34
C GLN A 153 -18.79 12.43 -20.86
N PRO A 154 -19.09 12.78 -22.11
CA PRO A 154 -20.45 12.66 -22.67
C PRO A 154 -21.01 11.23 -22.75
N GLN A 155 -20.19 10.19 -22.56
CA GLN A 155 -20.54 8.78 -22.76
C GLN A 155 -20.53 7.96 -21.45
N THR A 156 -20.41 8.62 -20.31
CA THR A 156 -20.33 7.95 -19.00
C THR A 156 -21.40 8.49 -18.06
N GLU A 157 -22.20 7.60 -17.51
CA GLU A 157 -23.23 7.96 -16.54
C GLU A 157 -22.60 8.54 -15.26
N PRO A 158 -23.09 9.69 -14.77
CA PRO A 158 -22.63 10.24 -13.51
C PRO A 158 -22.86 9.30 -12.33
N LEU A 159 -21.95 9.34 -11.36
CA LEU A 159 -22.13 8.66 -10.07
C LEU A 159 -23.42 9.14 -9.39
N LEU A 160 -24.44 8.26 -9.36
CA LEU A 160 -25.73 8.51 -8.70
C LEU A 160 -25.54 8.88 -7.21
N MET A 161 -26.41 9.74 -6.69
CA MET A 161 -26.37 10.18 -5.29
C MET A 161 -26.33 9.00 -4.29
N LYS A 162 -27.14 7.96 -4.56
CA LYS A 162 -27.14 6.73 -3.74
C LYS A 162 -25.75 6.09 -3.65
N HIS A 163 -25.01 6.03 -4.75
CA HIS A 163 -23.65 5.47 -4.76
C HIS A 163 -22.67 6.37 -4.01
N ARG A 164 -22.78 7.70 -4.16
CA ARG A 164 -21.95 8.66 -3.41
C ARG A 164 -22.13 8.52 -1.89
N LEU A 165 -23.38 8.40 -1.45
CA LEU A 165 -23.70 8.20 -0.03
C LEU A 165 -23.16 6.86 0.48
N LYS A 166 -23.27 5.78 -0.30
CA LYS A 166 -22.65 4.49 0.03
C LYS A 166 -21.14 4.60 0.19
N ILE A 167 -20.46 5.22 -0.78
CA ILE A 167 -19.01 5.42 -0.74
C ILE A 167 -18.61 6.23 0.50
N ALA A 168 -19.32 7.31 0.81
CA ALA A 168 -19.05 8.11 2.01
C ALA A 168 -19.19 7.30 3.29
N MET A 169 -20.21 6.43 3.37
CA MET A 169 -20.45 5.55 4.52
C MET A 169 -19.36 4.48 4.66
N ASP A 170 -19.02 3.79 3.58
CA ASP A 170 -17.93 2.79 3.53
C ASP A 170 -16.61 3.39 4.05
N ILE A 171 -16.28 4.60 3.59
CA ILE A 171 -15.04 5.29 3.98
C ILE A 171 -15.11 5.84 5.41
N ALA A 172 -16.27 6.31 5.86
CA ALA A 172 -16.45 6.71 7.26
C ALA A 172 -16.25 5.52 8.21
N HIS A 173 -16.73 4.33 7.86
CA HIS A 173 -16.47 3.10 8.63
C HIS A 173 -14.97 2.76 8.66
N ALA A 174 -14.27 2.87 7.52
CA ALA A 174 -12.82 2.65 7.48
C ALA A 174 -12.06 3.62 8.41
N LEU A 175 -12.39 4.91 8.37
CA LEU A 175 -11.76 5.92 9.24
C LEU A 175 -12.10 5.70 10.72
N ALA A 176 -13.35 5.35 11.04
CA ALA A 176 -13.75 5.00 12.40
C ALA A 176 -12.95 3.79 12.92
N TYR A 177 -12.78 2.76 12.08
CA TYR A 177 -11.94 1.61 12.41
C TYR A 177 -10.49 2.02 12.74
N LEU A 178 -9.88 2.94 11.98
CA LEU A 178 -8.52 3.42 12.28
C LEU A 178 -8.42 4.18 13.60
N HIS A 179 -9.44 4.97 13.94
CA HIS A 179 -9.42 5.81 15.14
C HIS A 179 -9.77 5.04 16.41
N PHE A 180 -10.68 4.06 16.33
CA PHE A 180 -11.26 3.41 17.50
C PHE A 180 -10.99 1.89 17.56
N GLY A 181 -10.55 1.28 16.46
CA GLY A 181 -10.28 -0.16 16.37
C GLY A 181 -8.93 -0.60 16.92
N PHE A 182 -8.07 0.34 17.32
CA PHE A 182 -6.72 0.07 17.79
C PHE A 182 -6.46 0.71 19.16
N PRO A 183 -5.64 0.08 20.03
CA PRO A 183 -5.23 0.69 21.30
C PRO A 183 -4.55 2.06 21.14
N ARG A 184 -3.82 2.22 20.03
CA ARG A 184 -3.23 3.49 19.60
C ARG A 184 -3.96 3.96 18.34
N PRO A 185 -4.70 5.07 18.39
CA PRO A 185 -5.40 5.59 17.22
C PRO A 185 -4.44 5.82 16.05
N ILE A 186 -4.86 5.42 14.86
CA ILE A 186 -4.08 5.56 13.63
C ILE A 186 -4.63 6.75 12.83
N VAL A 187 -3.80 7.76 12.61
CA VAL A 187 -4.15 8.94 11.81
C VAL A 187 -3.80 8.69 10.35
N TYR A 188 -4.82 8.60 9.50
CA TYR A 188 -4.67 8.51 8.05
C TYR A 188 -4.44 9.91 7.46
N ARG A 189 -3.19 10.22 7.09
CA ARG A 189 -2.78 11.57 6.67
C ARG A 189 -2.83 11.83 5.17
N ASP A 190 -3.08 10.81 4.33
CA ASP A 190 -3.15 10.96 2.87
C ASP A 190 -4.55 10.69 2.32
N PHE A 191 -5.54 11.44 2.83
CA PHE A 191 -6.93 11.29 2.43
C PHE A 191 -7.24 11.99 1.11
N LYS A 192 -7.40 11.21 0.04
CA LYS A 192 -7.76 11.70 -1.30
C LYS A 192 -8.53 10.66 -2.11
N THR A 193 -9.28 11.13 -3.12
CA THR A 193 -10.12 10.27 -3.98
C THR A 193 -9.31 9.28 -4.82
N ALA A 194 -8.03 9.55 -5.08
CA ALA A 194 -7.13 8.59 -5.73
C ALA A 194 -6.81 7.37 -4.84
N HIS A 195 -7.02 7.49 -3.52
CA HIS A 195 -6.76 6.44 -2.52
C HIS A 195 -7.99 5.62 -2.14
N ILE A 196 -9.09 5.79 -2.86
CA ILE A 196 -10.32 5.02 -2.70
C ILE A 196 -10.50 4.16 -3.94
N LEU A 197 -10.32 2.84 -3.79
CA LEU A 197 -10.47 1.84 -4.84
C LEU A 197 -11.78 1.08 -4.71
N PHE A 198 -12.09 0.30 -5.73
CA PHE A 198 -13.31 -0.52 -5.78
C PHE A 198 -12.98 -1.96 -6.14
N ASN A 199 -13.48 -2.89 -5.34
CA ASN A 199 -13.39 -4.32 -5.60
C ASN A 199 -14.50 -4.78 -6.58
N GLU A 200 -14.55 -6.09 -6.83
CA GLU A 200 -15.49 -6.74 -7.76
C GLU A 200 -16.97 -6.54 -7.36
N GLU A 201 -17.29 -6.43 -6.07
CA GLU A 201 -18.64 -6.09 -5.59
C GLU A 201 -18.94 -4.58 -5.57
N ASN A 202 -18.06 -3.76 -6.15
CA ASN A 202 -18.16 -2.30 -6.20
C ASN A 202 -18.20 -1.64 -4.80
N VAL A 203 -17.58 -2.27 -3.80
CA VAL A 203 -17.41 -1.74 -2.44
C VAL A 203 -16.19 -0.83 -2.41
N ALA A 204 -16.33 0.34 -1.77
CA ALA A 204 -15.22 1.28 -1.63
C ALA A 204 -14.20 0.77 -0.59
N LYS A 205 -12.92 0.81 -0.96
CA LYS A 205 -11.79 0.39 -0.12
C LYS A 205 -10.70 1.44 -0.10
N MET A 206 -10.30 1.86 1.09
CA MET A 206 -9.17 2.77 1.29
C MET A 206 -7.85 2.01 1.23
N PHE A 207 -6.81 2.61 0.64
CA PHE A 207 -5.46 2.05 0.62
C PHE A 207 -4.40 3.14 0.82
N ASP A 208 -3.12 2.77 0.71
CA ASP A 208 -1.95 3.66 0.85
C ASP A 208 -1.84 4.34 2.21
N PHE A 209 -1.19 3.64 3.14
CA PHE A 209 -0.89 4.11 4.48
C PHE A 209 0.50 4.73 4.58
N SER A 210 1.13 5.10 3.46
CA SER A 210 2.51 5.59 3.42
C SER A 210 2.78 6.80 4.32
N LEU A 211 1.76 7.65 4.57
CA LEU A 211 1.88 8.81 5.47
C LEU A 211 1.23 8.59 6.84
N SER A 212 0.68 7.42 7.13
CA SER A 212 -0.05 7.18 8.39
C SER A 212 0.88 7.19 9.61
N ILE A 213 0.32 7.57 10.76
CA ILE A 213 1.02 7.57 12.04
C ILE A 213 0.12 7.02 13.15
N SER A 214 0.70 6.46 14.20
CA SER A 214 -0.02 6.09 15.43
C SER A 214 0.18 7.16 16.50
N ILE A 215 -0.85 7.45 17.27
CA ILE A 215 -0.78 8.35 18.42
C ILE A 215 -0.34 7.53 19.66
N PRO A 216 0.73 7.93 20.37
CA PRO A 216 1.18 7.21 21.57
C PRO A 216 0.14 7.20 22.70
N GLU A 217 0.13 6.12 23.48
CA GLU A 217 -0.67 6.02 24.71
C GLU A 217 -0.30 7.14 25.70
N GLY A 218 -1.30 7.87 26.20
CA GLY A 218 -1.12 9.00 27.12
C GLY A 218 -1.07 10.40 26.46
N GLY A 219 -1.10 10.49 25.13
CA GLY A 219 -1.17 11.75 24.39
C GLY A 219 -2.52 12.50 24.47
N THR A 220 -3.49 11.99 25.21
CA THR A 220 -4.84 12.57 25.35
C THR A 220 -4.90 13.78 26.29
N SER A 221 -3.83 14.10 27.02
CA SER A 221 -3.78 15.32 27.86
C SER A 221 -3.26 16.57 27.13
N GLY A 222 -3.07 16.50 25.81
CA GLY A 222 -2.55 17.62 25.05
C GLY A 222 -2.59 17.36 23.56
N ALA A 223 -3.79 17.18 23.00
CA ALA A 223 -3.98 17.34 21.56
C ALA A 223 -3.69 18.80 21.19
N LYS A 224 -2.41 19.17 21.08
CA LYS A 224 -2.03 20.25 20.18
C LYS A 224 -2.45 19.77 18.81
N CYS A 225 -3.56 20.33 18.34
CA CYS A 225 -3.94 20.34 16.95
C CYS A 225 -2.64 20.52 16.14
N LEU A 226 -2.19 19.49 15.45
CA LEU A 226 -1.17 19.65 14.43
C LEU A 226 -1.87 20.48 13.36
N LYS A 227 -1.74 21.81 13.47
CA LYS A 227 -2.21 22.75 12.46
C LYS A 227 -1.36 22.51 11.22
N SER A 228 -1.78 21.56 10.40
CA SER A 228 -1.52 21.58 8.96
C SER A 228 -2.57 22.51 8.37
N GLU A 229 -2.16 23.54 7.65
CA GLU A 229 -3.02 24.56 7.05
C GLU A 229 -4.02 24.01 6.00
N ARG A 230 -4.19 22.69 5.84
CA ARG A 230 -5.11 22.10 4.85
C ARG A 230 -5.89 20.84 5.25
N THR A 231 -5.87 20.39 6.50
CA THR A 231 -6.69 19.22 6.89
C THR A 231 -7.21 19.37 8.31
N GLU A 232 -8.52 19.57 8.47
CA GLU A 232 -9.16 19.44 9.77
C GLU A 232 -9.08 17.98 10.22
N ILE A 233 -8.31 17.74 11.29
CA ILE A 233 -8.30 16.47 11.99
C ILE A 233 -9.62 16.36 12.74
N CYS A 234 -10.50 15.43 12.35
CA CYS A 234 -11.68 15.08 13.13
C CYS A 234 -11.26 14.41 14.45
N CYS A 235 -10.87 15.20 15.45
CA CYS A 235 -10.86 14.78 16.84
C CYS A 235 -12.27 15.00 17.40
N VAL A 236 -13.07 13.95 17.50
CA VAL A 236 -14.31 13.99 18.27
C VAL A 236 -13.93 14.24 19.73
N ARG A 237 -14.31 15.40 20.27
CA ARG A 237 -14.22 15.67 21.71
C ARG A 237 -15.28 14.82 22.41
N GLU A 238 -14.88 13.88 23.24
CA GLU A 238 -15.78 13.33 24.26
C GLU A 238 -15.98 14.39 25.34
N ASN A 239 -17.17 14.99 25.38
CA ASN A 239 -17.64 15.68 26.58
C ASN A 239 -17.93 14.60 27.63
N LYS A 240 -17.12 14.53 28.68
CA LYS A 240 -17.50 13.82 29.90
C LYS A 240 -18.66 14.58 30.53
N ALA A 241 -19.81 13.91 30.65
CA ALA A 241 -20.94 14.33 31.48
C ALA A 241 -20.60 14.14 32.97
#